data_AF-Q4DAU0-F1
#
_entry.id   AF-Q4DAU0-F1
#
_cell.length_a   1.000
_cell.length_b   1.000
_cell.length_c   1.000
_cell.angle_alpha   90.00
_cell.angle_beta   90.00
_cell.angle_gamma   90.00
#
_symmetry.space_group_name_H-M   'P 1'
#
loop_
_entity.id
_entity.type
_entity.pdbx_description
1 polymer ?
#
loop_
_entity_poly.entity_id
_entity_poly.type
_entity_poly.pdbx_seq_one_letter_code
_entity_poly.pdbx_strand_id
1 'polypeptide(L)'
;VLKIRDGSSPLRIYNEVVALACDRRLCHVIIEVPIESLTIAMTALPRLDFHLVPNFSVSEAFRYTHHLIDPLELTHFVEVVGTNSNDLDELLAAVRHAHMSATTYTNQKLVKAMRQLQAAWAKDPSLREAVIKLARFPFEEGQSEGYDYSSLRNEALRDIVMYNAVADVWMFQQKVFHTAACCWQ
;
A
#
# COMPACT_ATOMS: atom_id res chain seq x y z
N VAL A 1 4.04 21.85 2.56
CA VAL A 1 3.37 23.07 2.06
C VAL A 1 4.17 23.60 0.88
N LEU A 2 3.56 23.74 -0.30
CA LEU A 2 4.22 24.27 -1.48
C LEU A 2 3.77 25.72 -1.69
N LYS A 3 4.73 26.64 -1.67
CA LYS A 3 4.48 28.07 -1.86
C LYS A 3 4.86 28.46 -3.28
N ILE A 4 3.86 28.77 -4.10
CA ILE A 4 4.05 29.00 -5.53
C ILE A 4 4.62 30.41 -5.73
N ARG A 5 5.72 30.53 -6.49
CA ARG A 5 6.30 31.83 -6.87
C ARG A 5 5.50 32.44 -8.04
N ASP A 6 5.43 33.76 -8.07
CA ASP A 6 4.79 34.51 -9.16
C ASP A 6 5.24 34.04 -10.54
N GLY A 7 4.27 33.88 -11.45
CA GLY A 7 4.47 33.41 -12.82
C GLY A 7 4.49 31.88 -13.00
N SER A 8 4.49 31.10 -11.91
CA SER A 8 4.39 29.63 -12.01
C SER A 8 2.94 29.20 -12.28
N SER A 9 2.73 28.23 -13.17
CA SER A 9 1.38 27.70 -13.46
C SER A 9 0.91 26.75 -12.35
N PRO A 10 -0.16 27.07 -11.60
CA PRO A 10 -0.58 26.20 -10.50
C PRO A 10 -1.27 24.94 -10.99
N LEU A 11 -1.84 24.93 -12.20
CA LEU A 11 -2.34 23.72 -12.86
C LEU A 11 -1.20 22.73 -13.11
N ARG A 12 -0.04 23.22 -13.57
CA ARG A 12 1.14 22.38 -13.78
C ARG A 12 1.62 21.79 -12.47
N ILE A 13 1.76 22.63 -11.43
CA ILE A 13 2.20 22.18 -10.10
C ILE A 13 1.20 21.19 -9.51
N TYR A 14 -0.11 21.44 -9.65
CA TYR A 14 -1.15 20.50 -9.26
C TYR A 14 -0.93 19.15 -9.93
N ASN A 15 -0.79 19.08 -11.26
CA ASN A 15 -0.59 17.82 -11.98
C ASN A 15 0.69 17.08 -11.56
N GLU A 16 1.79 17.81 -11.36
CA GLU A 16 3.05 17.22 -10.85
C GLU A 16 2.87 16.65 -9.44
N VAL A 17 2.10 17.33 -8.60
CA VAL A 17 1.85 16.91 -7.22
C VAL A 17 0.81 15.78 -7.12
N VAL A 18 -0.23 15.78 -7.96
CA VAL A 18 -1.18 14.65 -8.10
C VAL A 18 -0.40 13.38 -8.36
N ALA A 19 0.56 13.40 -9.29
CA ALA A 19 1.37 12.23 -9.61
C ALA A 19 2.12 11.72 -8.36
N LEU A 20 2.77 12.62 -7.61
CA LEU A 20 3.47 12.27 -6.37
C LEU A 20 2.53 11.68 -5.32
N ALA A 21 1.33 12.22 -5.21
CA ALA A 21 0.37 11.78 -4.21
C ALA A 21 -0.31 10.46 -4.60
N CYS A 22 -0.61 10.25 -5.89
CA CYS A 22 -1.03 8.95 -6.44
C CYS A 22 0.05 7.87 -6.25
N ASP A 23 1.32 8.24 -6.39
CA ASP A 23 2.48 7.37 -6.08
C ASP A 23 2.68 7.16 -4.56
N ARG A 24 1.77 7.66 -3.71
CA ARG A 24 1.85 7.61 -2.23
C ARG A 24 3.10 8.28 -1.65
N ARG A 25 3.75 9.16 -2.41
CA ARG A 25 4.94 9.91 -1.98
C ARG A 25 4.57 11.18 -1.22
N LEU A 26 3.28 11.55 -1.20
CA LEU A 26 2.80 12.78 -0.58
C LEU A 26 1.37 12.59 -0.06
N CYS A 27 1.14 12.86 1.22
CA CYS A 27 -0.14 12.60 1.88
C CYS A 27 -1.05 13.83 1.92
N HIS A 28 -0.49 15.03 2.15
CA HIS A 28 -1.26 16.27 2.16
C HIS A 28 -0.57 17.34 1.32
N VAL A 29 -1.32 17.89 0.37
CA VAL A 29 -0.88 19.03 -0.44
C VAL A 29 -1.60 20.28 0.06
N ILE A 30 -0.84 21.25 0.54
CA ILE A 30 -1.34 22.61 0.72
C ILE A 30 -0.59 23.48 -0.27
N ILE A 31 -1.32 24.02 -1.24
CA ILE A 31 -0.81 24.95 -2.26
C ILE A 31 -1.18 26.37 -1.83
N GLU A 32 -0.19 27.18 -1.49
CA GLU A 32 -0.38 28.61 -1.24
C GLU A 32 -0.17 29.38 -2.55
N VAL A 33 -1.18 30.14 -2.98
CA VAL A 33 -1.17 30.97 -4.20
C VAL A 33 -1.64 32.40 -3.88
N PRO A 34 -1.05 33.43 -4.52
CA PRO A 34 -1.55 34.79 -4.44
C PRO A 34 -2.99 34.86 -4.94
N ILE A 35 -3.83 35.66 -4.28
CA ILE A 35 -5.25 35.75 -4.62
C ILE A 35 -5.47 36.26 -6.05
N GLU A 36 -4.59 37.13 -6.56
CA GLU A 36 -4.71 37.65 -7.94
C GLU A 36 -4.42 36.58 -8.99
N SER A 37 -3.68 35.52 -8.63
CA SER A 37 -3.38 34.39 -9.50
C SER A 37 -4.49 33.32 -9.49
N LEU A 38 -5.48 33.43 -8.61
CA LEU A 38 -6.53 32.43 -8.44
C LEU A 38 -7.61 32.61 -9.53
N THR A 39 -7.73 31.63 -10.43
CA THR A 39 -8.81 31.62 -11.44
C THR A 39 -9.89 30.60 -11.07
N ILE A 40 -11.10 30.79 -11.61
CA ILE A 40 -12.24 29.87 -11.39
C ILE A 40 -11.86 28.42 -11.77
N ALA A 41 -11.13 28.24 -12.88
CA ALA A 41 -10.67 26.93 -13.32
C ALA A 41 -9.78 26.24 -12.28
N MET A 42 -9.00 27.00 -11.51
CA MET A 42 -8.12 26.47 -10.47
C MET A 42 -8.90 26.13 -9.19
N THR A 43 -9.94 26.89 -8.86
CA THR A 43 -10.83 26.55 -7.73
C THR A 43 -11.67 25.30 -8.00
N ALA A 44 -11.80 24.91 -9.27
CA ALA A 44 -12.45 23.67 -9.68
C ALA A 44 -11.51 22.45 -9.67
N LEU A 45 -10.22 22.63 -9.38
CA LEU A 45 -9.29 21.50 -9.25
C LEU A 45 -9.71 20.63 -8.06
N PRO A 46 -9.76 19.28 -8.23
CA PRO A 46 -10.13 18.39 -7.15
C PRO A 46 -9.25 18.60 -5.92
N ARG A 47 -9.84 18.55 -4.73
CA ARG A 47 -9.03 18.53 -3.51
C ARG A 47 -8.29 17.20 -3.44
N LEU A 48 -6.97 17.27 -3.34
CA LEU A 48 -6.09 16.12 -3.11
C LEU A 48 -6.00 15.83 -1.61
N ASP A 49 -7.12 15.42 -1.02
CA ASP A 49 -7.14 14.92 0.34
C ASP A 49 -6.76 13.43 0.31
N PHE A 50 -5.45 13.13 0.20
CA PHE A 50 -4.96 11.75 0.32
C PHE A 50 -4.85 11.38 1.80
N HIS A 51 -5.97 11.03 2.39
CA HIS A 51 -5.95 10.38 3.69
C HIS A 51 -5.48 8.94 3.49
N LEU A 52 -4.26 8.65 3.94
CA LEU A 52 -3.90 7.28 4.31
C LEU A 52 -4.88 6.89 5.42
N VAL A 53 -5.90 6.13 5.07
CA VAL A 53 -6.78 5.53 6.06
C VAL A 53 -5.88 4.62 6.89
N PRO A 54 -5.69 4.91 8.19
CA PRO A 54 -4.83 4.08 9.01
C PRO A 54 -5.39 2.66 9.01
N ASN A 55 -4.49 1.69 8.97
CA ASN A 55 -4.87 0.30 9.20
C ASN A 55 -5.54 0.20 10.57
N PHE A 56 -6.57 -0.64 10.68
CA PHE A 56 -7.19 -0.90 11.97
C PHE A 56 -6.18 -1.54 12.91
N SER A 57 -6.22 -1.20 14.19
CA SER A 57 -5.64 -2.08 15.21
C SER A 57 -6.36 -3.44 15.18
N VAL A 58 -5.73 -4.49 15.73
CA VAL A 58 -6.36 -5.82 15.85
C VAL A 58 -7.72 -5.70 16.55
N SER A 59 -7.78 -4.96 17.66
CA SER A 59 -9.02 -4.75 18.42
C SER A 59 -10.10 -3.99 17.64
N GLU A 60 -9.71 -3.05 16.77
CA GLU A 60 -10.66 -2.38 15.88
C GLU A 60 -11.16 -3.31 14.78
N ALA A 61 -10.31 -4.16 14.20
CA ALA A 61 -10.73 -5.16 13.21
C ALA A 61 -11.76 -6.14 13.81
N PHE A 62 -11.58 -6.55 15.06
CA PHE A 62 -12.56 -7.36 15.81
C PHE A 62 -13.92 -6.66 15.95
N ARG A 63 -13.92 -5.39 16.32
CA ARG A 63 -15.15 -4.60 16.42
C ARG A 63 -15.79 -4.38 15.05
N TYR A 64 -14.98 -4.09 14.04
CA TYR A 64 -15.40 -3.84 12.66
C TYR A 64 -16.10 -5.06 12.04
N THR A 65 -15.61 -6.27 12.35
CA THR A 65 -16.21 -7.52 11.89
C THR A 65 -17.45 -7.94 12.69
N HIS A 66 -17.88 -7.13 13.67
CA HIS A 66 -19.03 -7.37 14.54
C HIS A 66 -19.00 -8.76 15.23
N HIS A 67 -17.80 -9.29 15.50
CA HIS A 67 -17.61 -10.64 16.05
C HIS A 67 -18.27 -11.77 15.24
N LEU A 68 -18.52 -11.56 13.94
CA LEU A 68 -19.10 -12.60 13.07
C LEU A 68 -18.09 -13.64 12.60
N ILE A 69 -16.81 -13.35 12.77
CA ILE A 69 -15.71 -14.21 12.38
C ILE A 69 -15.12 -14.80 13.66
N ASP A 70 -14.82 -16.09 13.62
CA ASP A 70 -14.14 -16.76 14.73
C ASP A 70 -12.84 -16.00 15.10
N PRO A 71 -12.59 -15.72 16.39
CA PRO A 71 -11.45 -14.91 16.79
C PRO A 71 -10.08 -15.46 16.41
N LEU A 72 -9.92 -16.79 16.39
CA LEU A 72 -8.67 -17.41 16.00
C LEU A 72 -8.45 -17.27 14.49
N GLU A 73 -9.51 -17.46 13.69
CA GLU A 73 -9.44 -17.26 12.25
C GLU A 73 -9.19 -15.80 11.87
N LEU A 74 -9.80 -14.84 12.57
CA LEU A 74 -9.55 -13.40 12.33
C LEU A 74 -8.12 -13.01 12.72
N THR A 75 -7.60 -13.54 13.82
CA THR A 75 -6.20 -13.31 14.22
C THR A 75 -5.24 -13.81 13.13
N HIS A 76 -5.49 -15.01 12.62
CA HIS A 76 -4.71 -15.57 11.52
C HIS A 76 -4.78 -14.69 10.25
N PHE A 77 -5.97 -14.19 9.89
CA PHE A 77 -6.13 -13.27 8.77
C PHE A 77 -5.30 -11.99 8.96
N VAL A 78 -5.34 -11.39 10.15
CA VAL A 78 -4.60 -10.16 10.45
C VAL A 78 -3.08 -10.37 10.42
N GLU A 79 -2.62 -11.53 10.87
CA GLU A 79 -1.20 -11.91 10.79
C GLU A 79 -0.74 -12.05 9.33
N VAL A 80 -1.55 -12.67 8.48
CA VAL A 80 -1.18 -12.97 7.08
C VAL A 80 -1.42 -11.79 6.12
N VAL A 81 -2.60 -11.17 6.18
CA VAL A 81 -3.09 -10.18 5.20
C VAL A 81 -3.03 -8.76 5.73
N GLY A 82 -3.21 -8.56 7.05
CA GLY A 82 -3.22 -7.25 7.69
C GLY A 82 -4.63 -6.74 8.00
N THR A 83 -4.73 -5.45 8.28
CA THR A 83 -5.93 -4.79 8.83
C THR A 83 -6.37 -3.58 8.00
N ASN A 84 -6.05 -3.56 6.72
CA ASN A 84 -6.62 -2.57 5.79
C ASN A 84 -8.14 -2.78 5.70
N SER A 85 -8.91 -1.69 5.68
CA SER A 85 -10.37 -1.73 5.58
C SER A 85 -10.87 -2.54 4.39
N ASN A 86 -10.23 -2.38 3.22
CA ASN A 86 -10.61 -3.11 2.01
C ASN A 86 -10.41 -4.62 2.18
N ASP A 87 -9.32 -5.02 2.83
CA ASP A 87 -9.04 -6.43 3.11
C ASP A 87 -10.06 -7.04 4.09
N LEU A 88 -10.47 -6.28 5.11
CA LEU A 88 -11.53 -6.69 6.04
C LEU A 88 -12.91 -6.75 5.38
N ASP A 89 -13.23 -5.83 4.48
CA ASP A 89 -14.48 -5.85 3.72
C ASP A 89 -14.56 -7.06 2.79
N GLU A 90 -13.47 -7.37 2.09
CA GLU A 90 -13.40 -8.57 1.25
C GLU A 90 -13.53 -9.85 2.09
N LEU A 91 -12.89 -9.89 3.28
CA LEU A 91 -13.05 -11.00 4.22
C LEU A 91 -14.51 -11.15 4.68
N LEU A 92 -15.16 -10.05 5.08
CA LEU A 92 -16.56 -10.05 5.49
C LEU A 92 -17.48 -10.52 4.36
N ALA A 93 -17.23 -10.08 3.13
CA ALA A 93 -17.98 -10.54 1.97
C ALA A 93 -17.79 -12.03 1.72
N ALA A 94 -16.57 -12.55 1.84
CA ALA A 94 -16.29 -13.98 1.69
C ALA A 94 -17.01 -14.82 2.76
N VAL A 95 -17.00 -14.37 4.02
CA VAL A 95 -17.67 -15.08 5.12
C VAL A 95 -19.20 -15.00 5.01
N ARG A 96 -19.76 -13.80 4.80
CA ARG A 96 -21.22 -13.58 4.82
C ARG A 96 -21.92 -14.05 3.54
N HIS A 97 -21.32 -13.83 2.38
CA HIS A 97 -21.98 -14.03 1.09
C HIS A 97 -21.47 -15.26 0.34
N ALA A 98 -20.19 -15.59 0.47
CA ALA A 98 -19.63 -16.80 -0.14
C ALA A 98 -19.63 -18.02 0.81
N HIS A 99 -20.07 -17.84 2.06
CA HIS A 99 -20.09 -18.89 3.09
C HIS A 99 -18.73 -19.59 3.26
N MET A 100 -17.64 -18.84 3.12
CA MET A 100 -16.27 -19.33 3.22
C MET A 100 -15.72 -19.05 4.62
N SER A 101 -14.97 -19.99 5.22
CA SER A 101 -14.29 -19.70 6.48
C SER A 101 -13.18 -18.65 6.28
N ALA A 102 -12.88 -17.87 7.32
CA ALA A 102 -11.85 -16.85 7.23
C ALA A 102 -10.48 -17.48 6.99
N THR A 103 -10.21 -18.67 7.54
CA THR A 103 -9.00 -19.45 7.26
C THR A 103 -8.89 -19.82 5.77
N THR A 104 -9.98 -20.29 5.16
CA THR A 104 -9.98 -20.68 3.74
C THR A 104 -9.71 -19.48 2.85
N TYR A 105 -10.37 -18.35 3.12
CA TYR A 105 -10.15 -17.11 2.38
C TYR A 105 -8.72 -16.58 2.53
N THR A 106 -8.19 -16.60 3.76
CA THR A 106 -6.80 -16.21 4.06
C THR A 106 -5.81 -17.03 3.24
N ASN A 107 -5.96 -18.36 3.24
CA ASN A 107 -5.12 -19.27 2.48
C ASN A 107 -5.19 -19.00 0.97
N GLN A 108 -6.38 -18.72 0.43
CA GLN A 108 -6.53 -18.37 -0.98
C GLN A 108 -5.80 -17.05 -1.33
N LYS A 109 -5.90 -16.03 -0.47
CA LYS A 109 -5.15 -14.77 -0.63
C LYS A 109 -3.65 -14.99 -0.60
N LEU A 110 -3.16 -15.77 0.36
CA LEU A 110 -1.73 -16.09 0.49
C LEU A 110 -1.21 -16.84 -0.74
N VAL A 111 -1.91 -17.89 -1.20
CA VAL A 111 -1.52 -18.65 -2.40
C VAL A 111 -1.53 -17.76 -3.65
N LYS A 112 -2.52 -16.87 -3.78
CA LYS A 112 -2.57 -15.90 -4.88
C LYS A 112 -1.35 -14.96 -4.85
N ALA A 113 -1.01 -14.42 -3.69
CA ALA A 113 0.15 -13.54 -3.52
C ALA A 113 1.47 -14.29 -3.83
N MET A 114 1.63 -15.53 -3.36
CA MET A 114 2.79 -16.37 -3.70
C MET A 114 2.94 -16.60 -5.20
N ARG A 115 1.82 -16.83 -5.92
CA ARG A 115 1.84 -16.97 -7.38
C ARG A 115 2.19 -15.67 -8.09
N GLN A 116 1.70 -14.53 -7.61
CA GLN A 116 2.05 -13.22 -8.16
C GLN A 116 3.54 -12.92 -7.98
N LEU A 117 4.10 -13.20 -6.80
CA LEU A 117 5.54 -13.10 -6.55
C LEU A 117 6.34 -14.01 -7.49
N GLN A 118 5.93 -15.29 -7.61
CA GLN A 118 6.58 -16.24 -8.50
C GLN A 118 6.57 -15.75 -9.96
N ALA A 119 5.46 -15.19 -10.42
CA ALA A 119 5.35 -14.63 -11.76
C ALA A 119 6.25 -13.40 -11.95
N ALA A 120 6.35 -12.53 -10.94
CA ALA A 120 7.13 -11.29 -11.01
C ALA A 120 8.63 -11.55 -11.18
N TRP A 121 9.20 -12.51 -10.44
CA TRP A 121 10.63 -12.86 -10.54
C TRP A 121 10.93 -14.06 -11.43
N ALA A 122 9.94 -14.59 -12.17
CA ALA A 122 10.10 -15.82 -12.96
C ALA A 122 11.26 -15.77 -13.97
N LYS A 123 11.53 -14.58 -14.52
CA LYS A 123 12.55 -14.35 -15.55
C LYS A 123 13.87 -13.81 -15.01
N ASP A 124 13.89 -13.41 -13.74
CA ASP A 124 15.02 -12.70 -13.15
C ASP A 124 15.20 -13.09 -11.67
N PRO A 125 16.15 -14.01 -11.38
CA PRO A 125 16.46 -14.44 -10.03
C PRO A 125 16.90 -13.30 -9.09
N SER A 126 17.45 -12.20 -9.62
CA SER A 126 17.87 -11.06 -8.79
C SER A 126 16.67 -10.37 -8.13
N LEU A 127 15.52 -10.33 -8.81
CA LEU A 127 14.27 -9.82 -8.24
C LEU A 127 13.82 -10.67 -7.06
N ARG A 128 13.96 -11.99 -7.15
CA ARG A 128 13.66 -12.89 -6.04
C ARG A 128 14.56 -12.57 -4.84
N GLU A 129 15.87 -12.47 -5.06
CA GLU A 129 16.81 -12.15 -3.98
C GLU A 129 16.50 -10.80 -3.32
N ALA A 130 16.18 -9.77 -4.11
CA ALA A 130 15.81 -8.45 -3.61
C ALA A 130 14.53 -8.50 -2.75
N VAL A 131 13.49 -9.19 -3.22
CA VAL A 131 12.22 -9.31 -2.47
C VAL A 131 12.39 -10.15 -1.20
N ILE A 132 13.14 -11.25 -1.25
CA ILE A 132 13.42 -12.08 -0.08
C ILE A 132 14.27 -11.31 0.94
N LYS A 133 15.23 -10.50 0.48
CA LYS A 133 16.02 -9.63 1.35
C LYS A 133 15.14 -8.57 2.02
N LEU A 134 14.23 -7.94 1.27
CA LEU A 134 13.25 -6.99 1.81
C LEU A 134 12.34 -7.65 2.86
N ALA A 135 11.93 -8.91 2.65
CA ALA A 135 11.07 -9.65 3.58
C ALA A 135 11.75 -10.01 4.92
N ARG A 136 13.06 -9.84 5.05
CA ARG A 136 13.77 -10.03 6.34
C ARG A 136 13.48 -8.90 7.33
N PHE A 137 12.97 -7.77 6.85
CA PHE A 137 12.59 -6.64 7.67
C PHE A 137 11.10 -6.74 8.04
N PRO A 138 10.69 -6.19 9.20
CA PRO A 138 9.28 -6.09 9.55
C PRO A 138 8.47 -5.33 8.48
N PHE A 139 7.24 -5.79 8.20
CA PHE A 139 6.39 -5.22 7.14
C PHE A 139 6.21 -3.69 7.25
N GLU A 140 5.99 -3.19 8.48
CA GLU A 140 5.75 -1.77 8.73
C GLU A 140 7.02 -0.91 8.69
N GLU A 141 8.20 -1.51 8.88
CA GLU A 141 9.49 -0.80 8.91
C GLU A 141 10.12 -0.74 7.51
N GLY A 142 10.03 -1.83 6.75
CA GLY A 142 10.69 -1.94 5.45
C GLY A 142 12.21 -1.94 5.52
N GLN A 143 12.86 -1.65 4.40
CA GLN A 143 14.32 -1.65 4.25
C GLN A 143 14.81 -0.24 3.87
N SER A 144 15.62 0.36 4.75
CA SER A 144 16.28 1.66 4.55
C SER A 144 17.70 1.56 3.96
N GLU A 145 18.36 0.42 4.10
CA GLU A 145 19.77 0.28 3.72
C GLU A 145 20.07 -1.07 3.04
N GLY A 146 21.11 -1.08 2.21
CA GLY A 146 21.60 -2.28 1.54
C GLY A 146 20.60 -2.93 0.59
N TYR A 147 19.58 -2.20 0.12
CA TYR A 147 18.64 -2.69 -0.88
C TYR A 147 19.25 -2.64 -2.29
N ASP A 148 18.79 -3.54 -3.16
CA ASP A 148 19.09 -3.46 -4.59
C ASP A 148 18.08 -2.54 -5.27
N TYR A 149 18.49 -1.29 -5.49
CA TYR A 149 17.65 -0.27 -6.09
C TYR A 149 17.17 -0.63 -7.50
N SER A 150 18.03 -1.25 -8.33
CA SER A 150 17.69 -1.67 -9.69
C SER A 150 16.60 -2.75 -9.69
N SER A 151 16.73 -3.72 -8.80
CA SER A 151 15.75 -4.81 -8.70
C SER A 151 14.42 -4.34 -8.12
N LEU A 152 14.42 -3.57 -7.01
CA LEU A 152 13.18 -3.13 -6.37
C LEU A 152 12.39 -2.11 -7.21
N ARG A 153 13.05 -1.38 -8.10
CA ARG A 153 12.39 -0.47 -9.05
C ARG A 153 11.92 -1.18 -10.34
N ASN A 154 12.16 -2.48 -10.48
CA ASN A 154 11.75 -3.22 -11.66
C ASN A 154 10.23 -3.20 -11.82
N GLU A 155 9.76 -2.96 -13.06
CA GLU A 155 8.34 -2.89 -13.41
C GLU A 155 7.56 -4.15 -12.99
N ALA A 156 8.21 -5.32 -12.98
CA ALA A 156 7.59 -6.57 -12.55
C ALA A 156 7.19 -6.56 -11.06
N LEU A 157 7.81 -5.72 -10.23
CA LEU A 157 7.52 -5.59 -8.80
C LEU A 157 6.63 -4.38 -8.46
N ARG A 158 6.19 -3.61 -9.46
CA ARG A 158 5.46 -2.34 -9.27
C ARG A 158 4.21 -2.46 -8.41
N ASP A 159 3.52 -3.60 -8.43
CA ASP A 159 2.29 -3.84 -7.67
C ASP A 159 2.54 -4.65 -6.37
N ILE A 160 3.81 -4.90 -6.03
CA ILE A 160 4.25 -5.74 -4.90
C ILE A 160 5.01 -4.89 -3.88
N VAL A 161 5.96 -4.08 -4.35
CA VAL A 161 6.81 -3.22 -3.51
C VAL A 161 6.55 -1.75 -3.83
N MET A 162 6.85 -0.89 -2.87
CA MET A 162 6.81 0.55 -3.05
C MET A 162 7.96 1.20 -2.27
N TYR A 163 8.36 2.37 -2.74
CA TYR A 163 9.28 3.23 -2.01
C TYR A 163 8.48 4.30 -1.27
N ASN A 164 8.54 4.26 0.07
CA ASN A 164 7.95 5.27 0.93
C ASN A 164 8.95 6.42 1.10
N ALA A 165 8.73 7.51 0.36
CA ALA A 165 9.60 8.68 0.39
C ALA A 165 9.56 9.46 1.71
N VAL A 166 8.53 9.27 2.55
CA VAL A 166 8.41 9.96 3.85
C VAL A 166 9.32 9.30 4.88
N ALA A 167 9.34 7.96 4.90
CA ALA A 167 10.18 7.18 5.80
C ALA A 167 11.56 6.86 5.20
N ASP A 168 11.76 7.12 3.90
CA ASP A 168 12.96 6.76 3.13
C ASP A 168 13.26 5.25 3.17
N VAL A 169 12.23 4.44 2.92
CA VAL A 169 12.31 2.97 2.97
C VAL A 169 11.63 2.32 1.77
N TRP A 170 12.15 1.18 1.34
CA TRP A 170 11.40 0.24 0.51
C TRP A 170 10.54 -0.65 1.38
N MET A 171 9.31 -0.91 0.98
CA MET A 171 8.39 -1.76 1.73
C MET A 171 7.43 -2.49 0.78
N PHE A 172 6.71 -3.49 1.30
CA PHE A 172 5.65 -4.14 0.54
C PHE A 172 4.40 -3.26 0.48
N GLN A 173 3.68 -3.29 -0.63
CA GLN A 173 2.41 -2.57 -0.77
C GLN A 173 1.30 -3.15 0.09
N GLN A 174 1.35 -4.46 0.35
CA GLN A 174 0.39 -5.21 1.14
C GLN A 174 1.12 -6.24 1.99
N LYS A 175 0.65 -6.46 3.22
CA LYS A 175 1.25 -7.41 4.15
C LYS A 175 1.19 -8.85 3.62
N VAL A 176 0.17 -9.20 2.83
CA VAL A 176 0.10 -10.53 2.21
C VAL A 176 1.30 -10.84 1.30
N PHE A 177 1.89 -9.85 0.63
CA PHE A 177 3.11 -10.05 -0.15
C PHE A 177 4.34 -10.23 0.72
N HIS A 178 4.43 -9.50 1.84
CA HIS A 178 5.47 -9.70 2.85
C HIS A 178 5.39 -11.13 3.41
N THR A 179 4.22 -11.55 3.88
CA THR A 179 3.98 -12.90 4.38
C THR A 179 4.30 -13.95 3.33
N ALA A 180 3.83 -13.76 2.09
CA ALA A 180 4.12 -14.67 0.99
C ALA A 180 5.62 -14.79 0.72
N ALA A 181 6.37 -13.69 0.74
CA ALA A 181 7.82 -13.70 0.57
C ALA A 181 8.53 -14.42 1.73
N CYS A 182 8.06 -14.25 2.97
CA CYS A 182 8.56 -14.98 4.13
C CYS A 182 8.36 -16.50 4.01
N CYS A 183 7.28 -16.97 3.37
CA CYS A 183 7.06 -18.40 3.14
C CYS A 183 8.06 -19.05 2.16
N TRP A 184 8.87 -18.27 1.44
CA TRP A 184 9.89 -18.76 0.51
C TRP A 184 11.31 -18.77 1.08
N GLN A 185 11.49 -18.33 2.32
CA GLN A 185 12.78 -18.35 3.05
C GLN A 185 13.11 -19.77 3.50
#